data_AF-A0A968PC38-F1
#
_entry.id   AF-A0A968PC38-F1
#
_cell.length_a   1.000
_cell.length_b   1.000
_cell.length_c   1.000
_cell.angle_alpha   90.00
_cell.angle_beta   90.00
_cell.angle_gamma   90.00
#
_symmetry.space_group_name_H-M   'P 1'
#
loop_
_entity.id
_entity.type
_entity.pdbx_description
1 polymer ?
#
loop_
_entity_poly.entity_id
_entity_poly.type
_entity_poly.pdbx_seq_one_letter_code
_entity_poly.pdbx_strand_id
1 'polypeptide(L)'
;MDLAAGLYNVMKIIEKPTEKYAAEHLRSAGMPPGMYLCHFGMHVFPPAIFGALEHHIQNNMREKGEIQLTSAQEYMREKLLPAGTYGACSIEGQRFDTGIPYGLMESQIALALAGTHRGDIVEAIARLLAEQLKSLAKK
;
A
#
# COMPACT_ATOMS: atom_id res chain seq x y z
N MET A 1 16.33 -12.95 9.05
CA MET A 1 15.96 -12.43 7.71
C MET A 1 16.81 -11.21 7.45
N ASP A 2 17.34 -11.11 6.24
CA ASP A 2 18.27 -10.07 5.83
C ASP A 2 17.51 -8.81 5.40
N LEU A 3 17.63 -7.75 6.19
CA LEU A 3 17.04 -6.44 5.89
C LEU A 3 17.62 -5.85 4.60
N ALA A 4 18.85 -6.22 4.22
CA ALA A 4 19.48 -5.77 2.98
C ALA A 4 18.82 -6.39 1.73
N ALA A 5 18.15 -7.53 1.87
CA ALA A 5 17.45 -8.21 0.78
C ALA A 5 15.98 -7.77 0.62
N GLY A 6 15.51 -6.77 1.39
CA GLY A 6 14.12 -6.32 1.36
C GLY A 6 13.12 -7.35 1.89
N LEU A 7 13.56 -8.33 2.69
CA LEU A 7 12.73 -9.37 3.29
C LEU A 7 12.52 -9.12 4.78
N TYR A 8 11.27 -9.18 5.23
CA TYR A 8 10.87 -8.87 6.58
C TYR A 8 10.12 -10.03 7.21
N ASN A 9 10.46 -10.35 8.46
CA ASN A 9 9.60 -11.17 9.30
C ASN A 9 8.54 -10.26 9.93
N VAL A 10 7.27 -10.52 9.67
CA VAL A 10 6.19 -9.63 10.09
C VAL A 10 5.80 -9.95 11.54
N MET A 11 5.96 -8.96 12.40
CA MET A 11 5.68 -9.10 13.83
C MET A 11 4.32 -8.53 14.24
N LYS A 12 3.73 -7.66 13.42
CA LYS A 12 2.43 -7.03 13.67
C LYS A 12 1.86 -6.43 12.39
N ILE A 13 0.56 -6.58 12.18
CA ILE A 13 -0.20 -5.99 11.08
C ILE A 13 -1.40 -5.26 11.68
N ILE A 14 -1.64 -4.02 11.27
CA ILE A 14 -2.78 -3.21 11.75
C ILE A 14 -3.42 -2.50 10.56
N GLU A 15 -4.74 -2.60 10.45
CA GLU A 15 -5.53 -1.89 9.47
C GLU A 15 -5.66 -0.41 9.86
N LYS A 16 -5.22 0.49 8.98
CA LYS A 16 -5.41 1.95 9.11
C LYS A 16 -5.15 2.49 10.53
N PRO A 17 -3.95 2.26 11.10
CA PRO A 17 -3.60 2.74 12.43
C PRO A 17 -3.65 4.27 12.50
N THR A 18 -3.80 4.81 13.71
CA THR A 18 -3.54 6.24 13.93
C THR A 18 -2.04 6.51 13.81
N GLU A 19 -1.66 7.74 13.45
CA GLU A 19 -0.25 8.14 13.36
C GLU A 19 0.50 7.89 14.67
N LYS A 20 -0.12 8.22 15.81
CA LYS A 20 0.42 7.96 17.15
C LYS A 20 0.67 6.46 17.36
N TYR A 21 -0.31 5.62 17.05
CA TYR A 21 -0.18 4.17 17.24
C TYR A 21 0.94 3.61 16.35
N ALA A 22 1.03 4.06 15.10
CA ALA A 22 2.07 3.63 14.18
C ALA A 22 3.47 4.02 14.69
N ALA A 23 3.63 5.26 15.17
CA ALA A 23 4.89 5.76 15.70
C ALA A 23 5.36 4.98 16.94
N GLU A 24 4.43 4.56 17.79
CA GLU A 24 4.72 3.82 19.01
C GLU A 24 4.97 2.33 18.76
N HIS A 25 4.26 1.70 17.81
CA HIS A 25 4.17 0.23 17.74
C HIS A 25 4.54 -0.40 16.39
N LEU A 26 4.63 0.36 15.30
CA LEU A 26 4.80 -0.17 13.94
C LEU A 26 6.10 0.26 13.27
N ARG A 27 7.11 0.63 14.07
CA ARG A 27 8.43 1.01 13.57
C ARG A 27 9.21 -0.21 13.09
N SER A 28 9.86 -0.07 11.95
CA SER A 28 10.82 -1.06 11.43
C SER A 28 12.25 -0.53 11.58
N ALA A 29 13.18 -1.42 11.95
CA ALA A 29 14.59 -1.06 12.08
C ALA A 29 15.15 -0.58 10.73
N GLY A 30 15.95 0.48 10.75
CA GLY A 30 16.53 1.08 9.54
C GLY A 30 15.62 2.04 8.76
N MET A 31 14.35 2.21 9.16
CA MET A 31 13.47 3.21 8.54
C MET A 31 13.54 4.57 9.27
N PRO A 32 13.53 5.69 8.52
CA PRO A 32 13.39 7.02 9.11
C PRO A 32 12.09 7.19 9.92
N PRO A 33 12.06 8.08 10.93
CA PRO A 33 10.82 8.44 11.62
C PRO A 33 9.74 8.88 10.63
N GLY A 34 8.50 8.45 10.87
CA GLY A 34 7.35 8.77 10.00
C GLY A 34 7.24 7.92 8.73
N MET A 35 8.19 7.03 8.45
CA MET A 35 8.10 6.07 7.36
C MET A 35 7.72 4.68 7.89
N TYR A 36 6.76 4.06 7.22
CA TYR A 36 6.22 2.75 7.58
C TYR A 36 6.11 1.84 6.36
N LEU A 37 6.15 0.54 6.58
CA LEU A 37 5.84 -0.45 5.55
C LEU A 37 4.33 -0.61 5.44
N CYS A 38 3.80 -0.42 4.23
CA CYS A 38 2.39 -0.57 3.93
C CYS A 38 2.19 -1.73 2.95
N HIS A 39 1.12 -2.51 3.13
CA HIS A 39 0.75 -3.52 2.16
C HIS A 39 0.40 -2.88 0.81
N PHE A 40 0.99 -3.42 -0.26
CA PHE A 40 0.68 -2.98 -1.62
C PHE A 40 -0.62 -3.60 -2.17
N GLY A 41 -1.20 -4.59 -1.48
CA GLY A 41 -2.39 -5.32 -1.94
C GLY A 41 -2.07 -6.57 -2.78
N MET A 42 -0.81 -6.98 -2.82
CA MET A 42 -0.38 -8.28 -3.37
C MET A 42 -0.12 -9.22 -2.21
N HIS A 43 -0.76 -10.39 -2.24
CA HIS A 43 -0.68 -11.35 -1.15
C HIS A 43 -0.57 -12.77 -1.70
N VAL A 44 0.21 -13.60 -1.02
CA VAL A 44 0.25 -15.05 -1.22
C VAL A 44 -0.11 -15.68 0.11
N PHE A 45 -1.30 -16.27 0.19
CA PHE A 45 -1.81 -16.81 1.45
C PHE A 45 -1.76 -18.34 1.48
N PRO A 46 -1.42 -18.93 2.64
CA PRO A 46 -1.77 -20.32 2.89
C PRO A 46 -3.30 -20.45 3.06
N PRO A 47 -3.87 -21.65 2.89
CA PRO A 47 -5.31 -21.89 3.10
C PRO A 47 -5.84 -21.46 4.47
N ALA A 48 -4.97 -21.36 5.48
CA ALA A 48 -5.31 -20.89 6.83
C ALA A 48 -6.00 -19.51 6.85
N ILE A 49 -5.83 -18.67 5.81
CA ILE A 49 -6.52 -17.39 5.72
C ILE A 49 -8.04 -17.54 5.72
N PHE A 50 -8.57 -18.62 5.15
CA PHE A 50 -10.01 -18.88 5.15
C PHE A 50 -10.53 -19.17 6.55
N GLY A 51 -9.77 -19.91 7.37
CA GLY A 51 -10.11 -20.13 8.78
C GLY A 51 -10.09 -18.83 9.60
N ALA A 52 -9.15 -17.93 9.32
CA ALA A 52 -9.11 -16.61 9.95
C ALA A 52 -10.33 -15.73 9.54
N LEU A 53 -10.67 -15.72 8.25
CA LEU A 53 -11.85 -15.00 7.76
C LEU A 53 -13.14 -15.58 8.33
N GLU A 54 -13.27 -16.90 8.37
CA GLU A 54 -14.42 -17.59 8.96
C GLU A 54 -14.56 -17.24 10.43
N HIS A 55 -13.47 -17.25 11.21
CA HIS A 55 -13.48 -16.83 12.60
C HIS A 55 -14.03 -15.40 12.76
N HIS A 56 -13.56 -14.46 11.94
CA HIS A 56 -14.03 -13.07 12.00
C HIS A 56 -15.51 -12.94 11.64
N ILE A 57 -15.98 -13.70 10.65
CA ILE A 57 -17.39 -13.72 10.24
C ILE A 57 -18.27 -14.29 11.36
N GLN A 58 -17.92 -15.46 11.89
CA GLN A 58 -18.71 -16.14 12.94
C GLN A 58 -18.79 -15.33 14.23
N ASN A 59 -17.72 -14.60 14.56
CA ASN A 59 -17.66 -13.76 15.76
C ASN A 59 -18.03 -12.29 15.50
N ASN A 60 -18.50 -11.97 14.27
CA ASN A 60 -18.85 -10.62 13.84
C ASN A 60 -17.78 -9.56 14.14
N MET A 61 -16.50 -9.94 13.99
CA MET A 61 -15.35 -9.07 14.23
C MET A 61 -15.19 -8.09 13.07
N ARG A 62 -15.70 -6.87 13.24
CA ARG A 62 -15.73 -5.84 12.22
C ARG A 62 -14.89 -4.63 12.61
N GLU A 63 -14.25 -4.04 11.63
CA GLU A 63 -13.62 -2.72 11.73
C GLU A 63 -14.29 -1.78 10.75
N LYS A 64 -14.81 -0.66 11.26
CA LYS A 64 -15.59 0.32 10.48
C LYS A 64 -16.78 -0.31 9.72
N GLY A 65 -17.39 -1.36 10.30
CA GLY A 65 -18.56 -2.03 9.74
C GLY A 65 -18.24 -3.20 8.78
N GLU A 66 -16.98 -3.44 8.47
CA GLU A 66 -16.55 -4.45 7.50
C GLU A 66 -15.71 -5.55 8.16
N ILE A 67 -15.77 -6.77 7.61
CA ILE A 67 -14.81 -7.83 7.92
C ILE A 67 -13.54 -7.51 7.14
N GLN A 68 -12.48 -7.07 7.83
CA GLN A 68 -11.24 -6.63 7.17
C GLN A 68 -10.31 -7.82 6.89
N LEU A 69 -9.78 -7.87 5.67
CA LEU A 69 -8.75 -8.86 5.31
C LEU A 69 -7.45 -8.65 6.10
N THR A 70 -7.09 -7.40 6.40
CA THR A 70 -5.87 -7.06 7.15
C THR A 70 -5.91 -7.59 8.58
N SER A 71 -7.06 -7.53 9.26
CA SER A 71 -7.19 -8.08 10.61
C SER A 71 -7.27 -9.61 10.60
N ALA A 72 -7.83 -10.21 9.54
CA ALA A 72 -7.76 -11.66 9.34
C ALA A 72 -6.32 -12.14 9.08
N GLN A 73 -5.50 -11.37 8.35
CA GLN A 73 -4.07 -11.64 8.18
C GLN A 73 -3.33 -11.61 9.52
N GLU A 74 -3.58 -10.59 10.36
CA GLU A 74 -2.98 -10.51 11.70
C GLU A 74 -3.37 -11.71 12.57
N TYR A 75 -4.66 -12.08 12.56
CA TYR A 75 -5.14 -13.24 13.30
C TYR A 75 -4.50 -14.55 12.79
N MET A 76 -4.45 -14.75 11.47
CA MET A 76 -3.80 -15.92 10.87
C MET A 76 -2.32 -15.97 11.28
N ARG A 77 -1.60 -14.86 11.15
CA ARG A 77 -0.19 -14.73 11.51
C ARG A 77 0.07 -15.07 12.96
N GLU A 78 -0.75 -14.56 13.87
CA GLU A 78 -0.54 -14.69 15.31
C GLU A 78 -1.04 -16.05 15.85
N LYS A 79 -2.17 -16.55 15.35
CA LYS A 79 -2.90 -17.67 15.95
C LYS A 79 -2.84 -18.97 15.16
N LEU A 80 -2.71 -18.90 13.84
CA LEU A 80 -2.85 -20.08 12.97
C LEU A 80 -1.52 -20.52 12.36
N LEU A 81 -0.52 -19.65 12.31
CA LEU A 81 0.80 -19.94 11.76
C LEU A 81 1.86 -20.10 12.85
N PRO A 82 2.89 -20.93 12.64
CA PRO A 82 4.04 -20.97 13.54
C PRO A 82 4.71 -19.59 13.60
N ALA A 83 5.19 -19.22 14.79
CA ALA A 83 5.84 -17.93 15.00
C ALA A 83 7.00 -17.71 14.01
N GLY A 84 7.05 -16.52 13.40
CA GLY A 84 8.11 -16.12 12.48
C GLY A 84 8.01 -16.67 11.05
N THR A 85 6.86 -17.24 10.67
CA THR A 85 6.65 -17.80 9.32
C THR A 85 5.92 -16.88 8.35
N TYR A 86 5.39 -15.75 8.83
CA TYR A 86 4.75 -14.75 7.97
C TYR A 86 5.79 -13.72 7.50
N GLY A 87 6.12 -13.76 6.22
CA GLY A 87 7.06 -12.84 5.59
C GLY A 87 6.35 -11.70 4.85
N ALA A 88 7.06 -10.58 4.70
CA ALA A 88 6.78 -9.55 3.72
C ALA A 88 8.03 -9.28 2.90
N CYS A 89 7.86 -8.84 1.65
CA CYS A 89 8.94 -8.39 0.80
C CYS A 89 8.67 -6.96 0.31
N SER A 90 9.73 -6.14 0.28
CA SER A 90 9.71 -4.87 -0.42
C SER A 90 9.88 -5.12 -1.91
N ILE A 91 9.10 -4.41 -2.72
CA ILE A 91 9.19 -4.47 -4.17
C ILE A 91 9.81 -3.15 -4.64
N GLU A 92 10.87 -3.26 -5.43
CA GLU A 92 11.45 -2.11 -6.12
C GLU A 92 10.51 -1.68 -7.25
N GLY A 93 9.88 -0.52 -7.09
CA GLY A 93 8.94 0.01 -8.06
C GLY A 93 8.20 1.24 -7.56
N GLN A 94 7.31 1.74 -8.40
CA GLN A 94 6.42 2.84 -8.06
C GLN A 94 4.98 2.34 -7.95
N ARG A 95 4.29 2.79 -6.91
CA ARG A 95 2.86 2.54 -6.70
C ARG A 95 2.06 3.72 -7.24
N PHE A 96 1.01 3.41 -7.99
CA PHE A 96 -0.04 4.38 -8.30
C PHE A 96 -1.38 3.85 -7.79
N ASP A 97 -2.06 4.64 -6.97
CA ASP A 97 -3.32 4.26 -6.35
C ASP A 97 -4.49 4.80 -7.19
N THR A 98 -5.09 3.97 -8.04
CA THR A 98 -6.22 4.40 -8.88
C THR A 98 -7.53 4.56 -8.10
N GLY A 99 -7.56 4.28 -6.80
CA GLY A 99 -8.73 4.39 -5.94
C GLY A 99 -8.99 5.81 -5.40
N ILE A 100 -8.05 6.74 -5.56
CA ILE A 100 -8.19 8.14 -5.14
C ILE A 100 -8.54 9.07 -6.33
N PRO A 101 -9.14 10.25 -6.10
CA PRO A 101 -9.75 11.06 -7.17
C PRO A 101 -8.85 11.39 -8.36
N TYR A 102 -7.56 11.63 -8.14
CA TYR A 102 -6.58 11.98 -9.18
C TYR A 102 -5.66 10.82 -9.56
N GLY A 103 -5.73 9.69 -8.86
CA GLY A 103 -4.75 8.62 -8.99
C GLY A 103 -4.80 7.88 -10.32
N LEU A 104 -5.97 7.78 -10.95
CA LEU A 104 -6.07 7.25 -12.31
C LEU A 104 -5.34 8.16 -13.33
N MET A 105 -5.52 9.48 -13.23
CA MET A 105 -4.81 10.44 -14.09
C MET A 105 -3.30 10.33 -13.90
N GLU A 106 -2.82 10.32 -12.65
CA GLU A 106 -1.39 10.15 -12.36
C GLU A 106 -0.83 8.84 -12.93
N SER A 107 -1.57 7.74 -12.78
CA SER A 107 -1.20 6.43 -13.32
C SER A 107 -1.04 6.48 -14.84
N GLN A 108 -1.99 7.11 -15.55
CA GLN A 108 -1.94 7.22 -17.00
C GLN A 108 -0.75 8.07 -17.46
N ILE A 109 -0.49 9.21 -16.80
CA ILE A 109 0.67 10.05 -17.11
C ILE A 109 1.96 9.26 -16.91
N ALA A 110 2.11 8.56 -15.78
CA ALA A 110 3.31 7.78 -15.49
C ALA A 110 3.56 6.67 -16.53
N LEU A 111 2.52 5.91 -16.88
CA LEU A 111 2.60 4.88 -17.92
C LEU A 111 2.99 5.48 -19.27
N ALA A 112 2.40 6.62 -19.63
CA ALA A 112 2.64 7.24 -20.93
C ALA A 112 4.05 7.85 -21.02
N LEU A 113 4.58 8.40 -19.93
CA LEU A 113 5.97 8.86 -19.82
C LEU A 113 6.99 7.71 -19.84
N ALA A 114 6.59 6.51 -19.41
CA ALA A 114 7.40 5.30 -19.54
C ALA A 114 7.35 4.69 -20.97
N GLY A 115 6.43 5.15 -21.82
CA GLY A 115 6.20 4.63 -23.17
C GLY A 115 7.14 5.19 -24.25
N THR A 116 7.01 4.65 -25.46
CA THR A 116 7.79 5.07 -26.64
C THR A 116 7.50 6.49 -27.10
N HIS A 117 6.27 6.98 -26.87
CA HIS A 117 5.80 8.32 -27.25
C HIS A 117 6.03 9.38 -26.17
N ARG A 118 6.86 9.11 -25.17
CA ARG A 118 7.10 10.03 -24.03
C ARG A 118 7.46 11.47 -24.44
N GLY A 119 8.17 11.65 -25.55
CA GLY A 119 8.52 12.98 -26.07
C GLY A 119 7.29 13.79 -26.46
N ASP A 120 6.43 13.21 -27.31
CA ASP A 120 5.18 13.82 -27.77
C ASP A 120 4.25 14.16 -26.58
N ILE A 121 4.24 13.29 -25.56
CA ILE A 121 3.42 13.46 -24.36
C ILE A 121 3.94 14.59 -23.48
N VAL A 122 5.25 14.69 -23.27
CA VAL A 122 5.85 15.81 -22.53
C VAL A 122 5.53 17.13 -23.23
N GLU A 123 5.64 17.19 -24.55
CA GLU A 123 5.29 18.39 -25.32
C GLU A 123 3.80 18.74 -25.19
N ALA A 124 2.91 17.75 -25.29
CA ALA A 124 1.48 17.96 -25.12
C ALA A 124 1.14 18.49 -23.71
N ILE A 125 1.71 17.91 -22.65
CA ILE A 125 1.51 18.37 -21.27
C ILE A 125 2.03 19.80 -21.11
N ALA A 126 3.24 20.09 -21.60
CA ALA A 126 3.83 21.43 -21.52
C ALA A 126 2.94 22.49 -22.20
N ARG A 127 2.39 22.19 -23.38
CA ARG A 127 1.45 23.06 -24.09
C ARG A 127 0.18 23.31 -23.27
N LEU A 128 -0.45 22.26 -22.73
CA LEU A 128 -1.67 22.37 -21.93
C LEU A 128 -1.45 23.21 -20.65
N LEU A 129 -0.32 23.03 -19.98
CA LEU A 129 0.04 23.83 -18.80
C LEU A 129 0.27 25.31 -19.17
N ALA A 130 0.96 25.59 -20.28
CA ALA A 130 1.17 26.96 -20.76
C ALA A 130 -0.15 27.66 -21.12
N GLU A 131 -1.11 26.94 -21.70
CA GLU A 131 -2.46 27.46 -21.97
C GLU A 131 -3.23 27.79 -20.69
N GLN A 132 -3.13 26.95 -19.66
CA GLN A 132 -3.78 27.21 -18.37
C GLN A 132 -3.17 28.40 -17.61
N LEU A 133 -1.84 28.55 -17.62
CA LEU A 133 -1.21 29.72 -17.00
C LEU A 133 -1.69 31.03 -17.64
N LYS A 134 -1.85 31.05 -18.96
CA LYS A 134 -2.41 32.20 -19.69
C LYS A 134 -3.88 32.47 -19.33
N SER A 135 -4.66 31.44 -19.04
CA SER A 135 -6.08 31.58 -18.67
C SER A 135 -6.22 32.18 -17.26
N LEU A 136 -5.37 31.75 -16.33
CA LEU A 136 -5.34 32.21 -14.94
C LEU A 136 -4.86 33.65 -14.83
N ALA A 137 -3.87 34.07 -15.63
CA ALA A 137 -3.36 35.44 -15.64
C ALA A 137 -4.35 36.49 -16.22
N LYS A 138 -5.45 36.04 -16.84
CA LYS A 138 -6.51 36.91 -17.39
C LYS A 138 -7.70 37.09 -16.43
N LYS A 139 -7.70 36.42 -15.29
CA LYS A 139 -8.68 36.61 -14.21
C LYS A 139 -8.08 37.53 -13.15
#